data_AF-A0A2N1AN55-F1
#
_entry.id   AF-A0A2N1AN55-F1
#
_cell.length_a   1.000
_cell.length_b   1.000
_cell.length_c   1.000
_cell.angle_alpha   90.00
_cell.angle_beta   90.00
_cell.angle_gamma   90.00
#
_symmetry.space_group_name_H-M   'P 1'
#
loop_
_entity.id
_entity.type
_entity.pdbx_description
1 polymer ?
#
loop_
_entity_poly.entity_id
_entity_poly.type
_entity_poly.pdbx_seq_one_letter_code
_entity_poly.pdbx_strand_id
1 'polypeptide(L)'
;PKDGVTIQDSPAEIGIEFGGMMRITQFEVTGPDGSVPLDGQPGSEQVERYFVKPGEILSAGDYQVRWRGLSDDGHMMTDGFNFSVEP
;
A
#
# COMPACT_ATOMS: atom_id res chain seq x y z
N PRO A 1 3.77 3.76 5.61
CA PRO A 1 5.23 3.54 5.84
C PRO A 1 6.04 4.03 4.62
N LYS A 2 7.31 4.41 4.79
CA LYS A 2 8.22 4.70 3.65
C LYS A 2 8.90 3.41 3.18
N ASP A 3 9.40 3.39 1.95
CA ASP A 3 10.15 2.23 1.46
C ASP A 3 11.41 1.95 2.29
N GLY A 4 11.61 0.69 2.65
CA GLY A 4 12.71 0.18 3.46
C GLY A 4 12.68 0.57 4.94
N VAL A 5 11.59 1.16 5.44
CA VAL A 5 11.51 1.60 6.84
C VAL A 5 11.15 0.44 7.78
N THR A 6 11.75 0.44 8.97
CA THR A 6 11.29 -0.35 10.12
C THR A 6 10.46 0.54 11.05
N ILE A 7 9.28 0.10 11.44
CA ILE A 7 8.37 0.79 12.38
C ILE A 7 8.15 -0.04 13.63
N GLN A 8 7.99 0.64 14.76
CA GLN A 8 7.50 0.04 16.00
C GLN A 8 5.97 0.04 15.92
N ASP A 9 5.38 -1.14 16.06
CA ASP A 9 3.95 -1.41 15.94
C ASP A 9 3.34 -1.36 14.52
N SER A 10 2.14 -1.95 14.43
CA SER A 10 1.32 -1.96 13.23
C SER A 10 0.94 -0.53 12.82
N PRO A 11 1.12 -0.15 11.53
CA PRO A 11 0.76 1.19 11.06
C PRO A 11 -0.75 1.33 10.97
N ALA A 12 -1.27 2.50 11.34
CA ALA A 12 -2.69 2.81 11.19
C ALA A 12 -3.15 2.79 9.73
N GLU A 13 -2.29 3.21 8.80
CA GLU A 13 -2.54 3.22 7.36
C GLU A 13 -1.28 2.84 6.56
N ILE A 14 -1.51 2.21 5.42
CA ILE A 14 -0.52 1.88 4.41
C ILE A 14 -0.97 2.55 3.11
N GLY A 15 -0.05 3.23 2.43
CA GLY A 15 -0.42 3.99 1.26
C GLY A 15 0.75 4.62 0.53
N ILE A 16 0.41 5.30 -0.55
CA ILE A 16 1.35 5.88 -1.51
C ILE A 16 0.85 7.27 -1.89
N GLU A 17 1.80 8.20 -2.01
CA GLU A 17 1.59 9.52 -2.60
C GLU A 17 2.22 9.53 -4.00
N PHE A 18 1.47 9.99 -4.98
CA PHE A 18 1.88 10.06 -6.37
C PHE A 18 2.31 11.48 -6.72
N GLY A 19 3.23 11.63 -7.68
CA GLY A 19 3.60 12.94 -8.24
C GLY A 19 2.53 13.57 -9.14
N GLY A 20 1.39 12.90 -9.34
CA GLY A 20 0.27 13.33 -10.17
C GLY A 20 -0.97 12.45 -9.93
N MET A 21 -2.04 12.71 -10.65
CA MET A 21 -3.31 11.99 -10.50
C MET A 21 -3.19 10.54 -10.96
N MET A 22 -3.61 9.60 -10.11
CA MET A 22 -3.54 8.16 -10.37
C MET A 22 -4.89 7.51 -10.06
N ARG A 23 -5.45 6.75 -11.00
CA ARG A 23 -6.56 5.82 -10.69
C ARG A 23 -5.98 4.47 -10.32
N ILE A 24 -6.10 4.09 -9.05
CA ILE A 24 -5.60 2.79 -8.58
C ILE A 24 -6.52 1.67 -9.03
N THR A 25 -5.93 0.59 -9.52
CA THR A 25 -6.64 -0.60 -10.02
C THR A 25 -6.29 -1.86 -9.24
N GLN A 26 -5.19 -1.81 -8.47
CA GLN A 26 -4.75 -2.89 -7.59
C GLN A 26 -3.91 -2.29 -6.47
N PHE A 27 -4.13 -2.77 -5.25
CA PHE A 27 -3.30 -2.47 -4.08
C PHE A 27 -3.29 -3.69 -3.18
N GLU A 28 -2.14 -4.30 -2.99
CA GLU A 28 -1.95 -5.54 -2.25
C GLU A 28 -0.85 -5.38 -1.21
N VAL A 29 -1.06 -5.97 -0.05
CA VAL A 29 -0.06 -6.06 1.01
C VAL A 29 0.15 -7.53 1.36
N THR A 30 1.39 -7.99 1.33
CA THR A 30 1.79 -9.36 1.72
C THR A 30 2.76 -9.26 2.89
N GLY A 31 2.46 -9.95 3.98
CA GLY A 31 3.31 -10.07 5.16
C GLY A 31 3.88 -11.48 5.35
N PRO A 32 4.46 -11.75 6.52
CA PRO A 32 5.08 -13.04 6.85
C PRO A 32 4.10 -14.21 6.78
N ASP A 33 2.84 -13.96 7.13
CA ASP A 33 1.75 -14.95 7.18
C ASP A 33 0.92 -14.99 5.87
N GLY A 34 1.33 -14.25 4.84
CA GLY A 34 0.66 -14.18 3.54
C GLY A 34 -0.07 -12.86 3.30
N SER A 35 -1.18 -12.91 2.55
CA SER A 35 -1.93 -11.70 2.17
C SER A 35 -2.57 -11.03 3.39
N VAL A 36 -2.34 -9.73 3.54
CA VAL A 36 -2.96 -8.92 4.59
C VAL A 36 -4.32 -8.43 4.11
N PRO A 37 -5.42 -8.63 4.86
CA PRO A 37 -6.71 -8.04 4.54
C PRO A 37 -6.65 -6.52 4.71
N LEU A 38 -7.34 -5.77 3.85
CA LEU A 38 -7.36 -4.30 3.88
C LEU A 38 -8.79 -3.82 4.04
N ASP A 39 -8.97 -2.78 4.86
CA ASP A 39 -10.25 -2.10 5.09
C ASP A 39 -10.56 -1.15 3.91
N GLY A 40 -10.67 -1.71 2.71
CA GLY A 40 -10.96 -0.95 1.49
C GLY A 40 -10.36 -1.57 0.25
N GLN A 41 -10.86 -1.12 -0.91
CA GLN A 41 -10.34 -1.49 -2.21
C GLN A 41 -10.22 -0.25 -3.10
N PRO A 42 -9.32 -0.25 -4.10
CA PRO A 42 -9.23 0.85 -5.05
C PRO A 42 -10.57 1.15 -5.73
N GLY A 43 -10.97 2.42 -5.72
CA GLY A 43 -12.17 2.91 -6.39
C GLY A 43 -11.92 3.32 -7.85
N SER A 44 -12.93 3.90 -8.50
CA SER A 44 -12.84 4.42 -9.87
C SER A 44 -12.24 5.84 -9.98
N GLU A 45 -12.03 6.50 -8.85
CA GLU A 45 -11.56 7.89 -8.77
C GLU A 45 -10.05 8.00 -9.02
N GLN A 46 -9.63 9.13 -9.58
CA GLN A 46 -8.23 9.51 -9.63
C GLN A 46 -7.87 10.26 -8.35
N VAL A 47 -6.75 9.89 -7.74
CA VAL A 47 -6.25 10.46 -6.49
C VAL A 47 -4.76 10.73 -6.58
N GLU A 48 -4.28 11.74 -5.87
CA GLU A 48 -2.84 11.97 -5.65
C GLU A 48 -2.30 11.12 -4.49
N ARG A 49 -3.20 10.60 -3.65
CA ARG A 49 -2.87 9.82 -2.46
C ARG A 49 -3.85 8.67 -2.31
N TYR A 50 -3.32 7.47 -2.08
CA TYR A 50 -4.13 6.30 -1.77
C TYR A 50 -3.63 5.67 -0.47
N PHE A 51 -4.47 5.65 0.56
CA PHE A 51 -4.19 5.06 1.86
C PHE A 51 -5.34 4.14 2.26
N VAL A 52 -4.98 3.01 2.88
CA VAL A 52 -5.91 2.02 3.41
C VAL A 52 -5.43 1.53 4.76
N LYS A 53 -6.39 1.21 5.63
CA LYS A 53 -6.12 0.62 6.93
C LYS A 53 -5.96 -0.90 6.81
N PRO A 54 -4.96 -1.51 7.45
CA PRO A 54 -4.92 -2.97 7.61
C PRO A 54 -6.18 -3.46 8.34
N GLY A 55 -6.80 -4.54 7.85
CA GLY A 55 -7.97 -5.16 8.46
C GLY A 55 -7.67 -5.90 9.77
N GLU A 56 -6.40 -6.05 10.09
CA GLU A 56 -5.89 -6.67 11.32
C GLU A 56 -4.62 -5.95 11.80
N ILE A 57 -4.25 -6.20 13.05
CA ILE A 57 -2.96 -5.72 13.59
C ILE A 57 -1.85 -6.54 12.94
N LEU A 58 -0.88 -5.84 12.35
CA LEU A 58 0.27 -6.47 11.72
C LEU A 58 1.21 -7.05 12.78
N SER A 59 1.50 -8.35 12.67
CA SER A 59 2.55 -9.03 13.41
C SER A 59 3.94 -8.47 13.06
N ALA A 60 4.93 -8.74 13.91
CA ALA A 60 6.32 -8.42 13.58
C ALA A 60 6.80 -9.20 12.34
N GLY A 61 7.53 -8.53 11.46
CA GLY A 61 8.13 -9.11 10.26
C GLY A 61 8.10 -8.19 9.05
N ASP A 62 8.49 -8.75 7.90
CA ASP A 62 8.64 -8.02 6.65
C ASP A 62 7.35 -8.01 5.83
N TYR A 63 7.03 -6.84 5.27
CA TYR A 63 5.86 -6.60 4.46
C TYR A 63 6.26 -6.03 3.09
N GLN A 64 5.57 -6.49 2.06
CA GLN A 64 5.66 -5.97 0.70
C GLN A 64 4.31 -5.39 0.28
N VAL A 65 4.35 -4.16 -0.24
CA VAL A 65 3.23 -3.52 -0.90
C VAL A 65 3.46 -3.56 -2.41
N ARG A 66 2.44 -3.96 -3.17
CA ARG A 66 2.43 -3.87 -4.64
C ARG A 66 1.19 -3.12 -5.08
N TRP A 67 1.34 -2.27 -6.08
CA TRP A 67 0.23 -1.50 -6.62
C TRP A 67 0.29 -1.42 -8.14
N ARG A 68 -0.88 -1.17 -8.72
CA ARG A 68 -1.05 -0.84 -10.13
C ARG A 68 -2.04 0.30 -10.28
N GLY A 69 -1.70 1.28 -11.11
CA GLY A 69 -2.55 2.43 -11.40
C GLY A 69 -2.55 2.83 -12.86
N LEU A 70 -3.46 3.73 -13.21
CA LEU A 70 -3.55 4.41 -14.50
C LEU A 70 -3.34 5.91 -14.27
N SER A 71 -2.31 6.50 -14.90
CA SER A 71 -2.07 7.95 -14.85
C SER A 71 -3.12 8.72 -15.67
N ASP A 72 -3.10 10.04 -15.55
CA ASP A 72 -4.00 10.96 -16.28
C ASP A 72 -3.86 10.85 -17.81
N ASP A 73 -2.65 10.58 -18.30
CA ASP A 73 -2.33 10.34 -19.71
C ASP A 73 -2.73 8.95 -20.21
N GLY A 74 -3.25 8.08 -19.33
CA GLY A 74 -3.70 6.74 -19.66
C GLY A 74 -2.60 5.68 -19.70
N HIS A 75 -1.38 5.97 -19.25
CA HIS A 75 -0.36 4.94 -19.08
C HIS A 75 -0.60 4.09 -17.83
N MET A 76 -0.40 2.78 -17.97
CA MET A 76 -0.42 1.86 -16.84
C MET A 76 0.91 1.93 -16.09
N MET A 77 0.83 2.13 -14.79
CA MET A 77 1.98 2.17 -13.87
C MET A 77 1.88 1.04 -12.86
N THR A 78 3.00 0.43 -12.52
CA THR A 78 3.13 -0.59 -11.47
C THR A 78 4.39 -0.35 -10.69
N ASP A 79 4.32 -0.43 -9.37
CA ASP A 79 5.50 -0.37 -8.51
C ASP A 79 5.19 -1.04 -7.16
N GLY A 80 6.10 -0.95 -6.21
CA GLY A 80 5.93 -1.45 -4.86
C GLY A 80 6.94 -0.86 -3.89
N PHE A 81 6.74 -1.14 -2.61
CA PHE A 81 7.70 -0.80 -1.57
C PHE A 81 7.64 -1.84 -0.45
N ASN A 82 8.70 -1.89 0.35
CA ASN A 82 8.78 -2.81 1.48
C ASN A 82 8.88 -2.02 2.79
N PHE A 83 8.44 -2.63 3.89
CA PHE A 83 8.65 -2.12 5.24
C PHE A 83 8.66 -3.29 6.24
N SER A 84 9.19 -3.07 7.43
CA SER A 84 9.22 -4.08 8.50
C SER A 84 8.52 -3.56 9.75
N VAL A 85 7.81 -4.44 10.46
CA VAL A 85 7.21 -4.15 11.77
C VAL A 85 8.03 -4.85 12.85
N GLU A 86 8.42 -4.12 13.88
CA GLU A 86 9.08 -4.65 15.08
C GLU A 86 8.23 -4.41 16.35
N PRO A 87 8.39 -5.24 17.39
CA PRO A 87 7.75 -5.04 18.69
C PRO A 87 8.24 -3.81 19.47
#